data_AF-A0A2G9LRX1-F1
#
_entry.id   AF-A0A2G9LRX1-F1
#
_cell.length_a   1.000
_cell.length_b   1.000
_cell.length_c   1.000
_cell.angle_alpha   90.00
_cell.angle_beta   90.00
_cell.angle_gamma   90.00
#
_symmetry.space_group_name_H-M   'P 1'
#
loop_
_entity.id
_entity.type
_entity.pdbx_description
1 polymer ?
#
loop_
_entity_poly.entity_id
_entity_poly.type
_entity_poly.pdbx_seq_one_letter_code
_entity_poly.pdbx_strand_id
1 'polypeptide(L)'
;MMAIGNREFVTVMRLCGLAQSFEARTGEEALHAFQKAKKGELVVMSAGLLSLASSLQKEYNIVSLPDKLEDFSSLDDLNAIIVSAVGSGFELEED
;
A
#
# COMPACT_ATOMS: atom_id res chain seq x y z
N MET A 1 -6.70 0.96 10.58
CA MET A 1 -6.09 0.56 9.30
C MET A 1 -6.85 1.32 8.23
N MET A 2 -6.11 1.94 7.31
CA MET A 2 -6.66 2.76 6.23
C MET A 2 -6.21 2.22 4.89
N ALA A 3 -7.01 2.39 3.83
CA ALA A 3 -6.57 2.18 2.45
C ALA A 3 -6.52 3.49 1.66
N ILE A 4 -5.50 3.66 0.84
CA ILE A 4 -5.37 4.79 -0.08
C ILE A 4 -4.98 4.25 -1.46
N GLY A 5 -5.72 4.59 -2.49
CA GLY A 5 -5.40 4.12 -3.84
C GLY A 5 -6.33 4.68 -4.89
N ASN A 6 -6.25 4.11 -6.09
CA ASN A 6 -7.18 4.44 -7.16
C ASN A 6 -8.62 4.01 -6.80
N ARG A 7 -9.59 4.42 -7.63
CA ARG A 7 -11.02 4.16 -7.39
C ARG A 7 -11.35 2.67 -7.25
N GLU A 8 -10.77 1.82 -8.09
CA GLU A 8 -11.04 0.37 -8.08
C GLU A 8 -10.50 -0.27 -6.81
N PHE A 9 -9.26 0.05 -6.45
CA PHE A 9 -8.61 -0.38 -5.22
C PHE A 9 -9.45 -0.05 -3.97
N VAL A 10 -9.85 1.21 -3.85
CA VAL A 10 -10.67 1.70 -2.72
C VAL A 10 -12.03 1.02 -2.66
N THR A 11 -12.62 0.74 -3.82
CA THR A 11 -13.91 0.03 -3.90
C THR A 11 -13.77 -1.38 -3.35
N VAL A 12 -12.75 -2.12 -3.76
CA VAL A 12 -12.46 -3.46 -3.25
C VAL A 12 -12.18 -3.43 -1.74
N MET A 13 -11.34 -2.50 -1.27
CA MET A 13 -11.01 -2.39 0.16
C MET A 13 -12.26 -2.13 1.02
N ARG A 14 -13.20 -1.30 0.55
CA ARG A 14 -14.48 -1.09 1.23
C ARG A 14 -15.34 -2.35 1.25
N LEU A 15 -15.40 -3.11 0.15
CA LEU A 15 -16.13 -4.39 0.09
C LEU A 15 -15.52 -5.43 1.05
N CYS A 16 -14.20 -5.38 1.28
CA CYS A 16 -13.49 -6.20 2.25
C CYS A 16 -13.64 -5.70 3.70
N GLY A 17 -14.48 -4.69 3.97
CA GLY A 17 -14.75 -4.19 5.32
C GLY A 17 -13.82 -3.05 5.78
N LEU A 18 -12.92 -2.57 4.93
CA LEU A 18 -12.06 -1.43 5.25
C LEU A 18 -12.79 -0.11 4.98
N ALA A 19 -13.60 0.34 5.94
CA ALA A 19 -14.44 1.53 5.78
C ALA A 19 -13.63 2.82 5.56
N GLN A 20 -12.45 2.93 6.18
CA GLN A 20 -11.54 4.07 6.02
C GLN A 20 -10.69 3.88 4.76
N SER A 21 -11.30 4.13 3.60
CA SER A 21 -10.63 4.03 2.30
C SER A 21 -10.80 5.31 1.48
N PHE A 22 -9.69 5.85 0.97
CA PHE A 22 -9.62 7.16 0.30
C PHE A 22 -9.08 7.04 -1.12
N GLU A 23 -9.79 7.63 -2.09
CA GLU A 23 -9.32 7.72 -3.46
C GLU A 23 -8.25 8.81 -3.57
N ALA A 24 -7.16 8.50 -4.27
CA ALA A 24 -6.12 9.44 -4.63
C ALA A 24 -5.50 9.05 -5.99
N ARG A 25 -5.11 10.07 -6.76
CA ARG A 25 -4.54 9.97 -8.10
C ARG A 25 -3.17 10.64 -8.23
N THR A 26 -2.84 11.50 -7.27
CA THR A 26 -1.57 12.23 -7.20
C THR A 26 -0.91 12.06 -5.84
N GLY A 27 0.40 12.34 -5.75
CA GLY A 27 1.12 12.32 -4.49
C GLY A 27 0.58 13.33 -3.47
N GLU A 28 0.10 14.50 -3.93
CA GLU A 28 -0.52 15.52 -3.06
C GLU A 28 -1.85 15.03 -2.47
N GLU A 29 -2.70 14.42 -3.28
CA GLU A 29 -3.97 13.83 -2.82
C GLU A 29 -3.73 12.70 -1.82
N ALA A 30 -2.72 11.87 -2.08
CA ALA A 30 -2.30 10.84 -1.14
C ALA A 30 -1.89 11.46 0.19
N LEU A 31 -1.02 12.47 0.17
CA LEU A 31 -0.51 13.14 1.37
C LEU A 31 -1.65 13.78 2.20
N HIS A 32 -2.63 14.38 1.53
CA HIS A 32 -3.83 14.90 2.20
C HIS A 32 -4.70 13.79 2.83
N ALA A 33 -4.77 12.61 2.21
CA ALA A 33 -5.44 11.45 2.83
C ALA A 33 -4.66 10.94 4.07
N PHE A 34 -3.32 10.92 4.01
CA PHE A 34 -2.48 10.54 5.14
C PHE A 34 -2.60 11.45 6.36
N GLN A 35 -2.91 12.73 6.18
CA GLN A 35 -3.19 13.64 7.31
C GLN A 35 -4.38 13.18 8.17
N LYS A 36 -5.24 12.30 7.64
CA LYS A 36 -6.36 11.71 8.37
C LYS A 36 -5.97 10.43 9.11
N ALA A 37 -4.77 9.90 8.87
CA ALA A 37 -4.28 8.69 9.52
C ALA A 37 -3.85 8.98 10.95
N LYS A 38 -4.13 8.06 11.86
CA LYS A 38 -3.62 8.13 13.23
C LYS A 38 -2.14 7.77 13.24
N LYS A 39 -1.37 8.35 14.17
CA LYS A 39 0.05 8.01 14.34
C LYS A 39 0.20 6.51 14.59
N GLY A 40 1.07 5.85 13.81
CA GLY A 40 1.31 4.40 13.88
C GLY A 40 0.23 3.52 13.25
N GLU A 41 -0.80 4.12 12.65
CA GLU A 41 -1.81 3.37 11.89
C GLU A 41 -1.19 2.74 10.64
N LEU A 42 -1.52 1.46 10.41
CA LEU A 42 -1.16 0.77 9.17
C LEU A 42 -1.98 1.34 8.01
N VAL A 43 -1.30 1.77 6.97
CA VAL A 43 -1.89 2.27 5.74
C VAL A 43 -1.57 1.31 4.60
N VAL A 44 -2.61 0.78 3.97
CA VAL A 44 -2.49 -0.03 2.77
C VAL A 44 -2.58 0.91 1.57
N MET A 45 -1.61 0.88 0.67
CA MET A 45 -1.53 1.82 -0.44
C MET A 45 -1.33 1.12 -1.77
N SER A 46 -1.96 1.62 -2.83
CA SER A 46 -1.67 1.07 -4.16
C SER A 46 -0.25 1.43 -4.61
N ALA A 47 0.46 0.46 -5.20
CA ALA A 47 1.89 0.55 -5.47
C ALA A 47 2.25 1.70 -6.42
N GLY A 48 1.43 1.92 -7.47
CA GLY A 48 1.59 3.04 -8.40
C GLY A 48 1.47 4.39 -7.71
N LEU A 49 0.56 4.53 -6.75
CA LEU A 49 0.42 5.78 -5.99
C LEU A 49 1.60 5.98 -5.02
N LEU A 50 2.12 4.90 -4.43
CA LEU A 50 3.26 4.97 -3.51
C LEU A 50 4.52 5.45 -4.23
N SER A 51 4.71 5.08 -5.50
CA SER A 51 5.81 5.59 -6.32
C SER A 51 5.80 7.13 -6.46
N LEU A 52 4.62 7.74 -6.44
CA LEU A 52 4.41 9.20 -6.53
C LEU A 52 4.58 9.92 -5.18
N ALA A 53 4.63 9.17 -4.08
CA ALA A 53 4.68 9.69 -2.72
C ALA A 53 5.72 8.92 -1.87
N SER A 54 6.87 8.62 -2.46
CA SER A 54 7.93 7.80 -1.85
C SER A 54 8.47 8.36 -0.53
N SER A 55 8.38 9.69 -0.32
CA SER A 55 8.74 10.33 0.95
C SER A 55 7.89 9.83 2.13
N LEU A 56 6.65 9.39 1.89
CA LEU A 56 5.73 8.96 2.94
C LEU A 56 6.12 7.64 3.60
N GLN A 57 6.90 6.79 2.91
CA GLN A 57 7.37 5.50 3.46
C GLN A 57 8.24 5.68 4.72
N LYS A 58 8.87 6.85 4.89
CA LYS A 58 9.72 7.13 6.05
C LYS A 58 8.94 7.58 7.28
N GLU A 59 7.73 8.08 7.08
CA GLU A 59 6.94 8.74 8.14
C GLU A 59 5.75 7.89 8.60
N TYR A 60 5.26 6.99 7.73
CA TYR A 60 4.05 6.20 7.97
C TYR A 60 4.30 4.71 7.77
N ASN A 61 3.54 3.88 8.49
CA ASN A 61 3.56 2.43 8.33
C ASN A 61 2.75 2.05 7.09
N ILE A 62 3.41 2.02 5.93
CA ILE A 62 2.77 1.78 4.63
C ILE A 62 3.06 0.35 4.15
N VAL A 63 2.01 -0.37 3.79
CA VAL A 63 2.08 -1.61 3.03
C VAL A 63 1.62 -1.31 1.62
N SER A 64 2.48 -1.53 0.63
CA SER A 64 2.07 -1.44 -0.76
C SER A 64 1.35 -2.71 -1.21
N LEU A 65 0.31 -2.54 -2.01
CA LEU A 65 -0.32 -3.62 -2.77
C LEU A 65 -0.33 -3.24 -4.25
N PRO A 66 -0.18 -4.20 -5.17
CA PRO A 66 -0.23 -3.92 -6.60
C PRO A 66 -1.59 -3.34 -7.02
N ASP A 67 -1.57 -2.49 -8.06
CA ASP A 67 -2.79 -1.89 -8.61
C ASP A 67 -3.63 -2.92 -9.38
N LYS A 68 -3.00 -3.96 -9.94
CA LYS A 68 -3.65 -5.04 -10.68
C LYS A 68 -3.25 -6.41 -10.13
N LEU A 69 -4.15 -7.38 -10.23
CA LEU A 69 -3.88 -8.77 -9.86
C LEU A 69 -2.74 -9.41 -10.66
N GLU A 70 -2.57 -9.01 -11.92
CA GLU A 70 -1.51 -9.50 -12.81
C GLU A 70 -0.12 -9.14 -12.29
N ASP A 71 -0.01 -8.03 -11.55
CA ASP A 71 1.22 -7.57 -10.90
C ASP A 71 1.51 -8.33 -9.57
N PHE A 72 0.71 -9.35 -9.27
CA PHE A 72 0.90 -10.29 -8.16
C PHE A 72 0.98 -11.72 -8.71
N SER A 73 1.96 -12.00 -9.55
CA SER A 73 2.07 -13.28 -10.27
C SER A 73 3.32 -14.09 -9.96
N SER A 74 4.29 -13.52 -9.23
CA SER A 74 5.54 -14.18 -8.88
C SER A 74 5.82 -14.21 -7.36
N LEU A 75 6.74 -15.08 -6.94
CA LEU A 75 7.26 -15.10 -5.57
C LEU A 75 8.04 -13.82 -5.22
N ASP A 76 8.66 -13.18 -6.22
CA ASP A 76 9.37 -11.91 -6.02
C ASP A 76 8.39 -10.78 -5.67
N ASP A 77 7.19 -10.77 -6.27
CA ASP A 77 6.14 -9.80 -5.94
C ASP A 77 5.65 -9.98 -4.50
N LEU A 78 5.50 -11.24 -4.05
CA LEU A 78 5.18 -11.56 -2.67
C LEU A 78 6.28 -11.07 -1.71
N ASN A 79 7.55 -11.32 -2.05
CA ASN A 79 8.68 -10.85 -1.25
C ASN A 79 8.71 -9.33 -1.16
N ALA A 80 8.40 -8.61 -2.25
CA ALA A 80 8.33 -7.15 -2.25
C ALA A 80 7.26 -6.59 -1.28
N ILE A 81 6.08 -7.22 -1.22
CA ILE A 81 5.02 -6.84 -0.27
C ILE A 81 5.48 -7.10 1.18
N ILE A 82 6.11 -8.23 1.43
CA ILE A 82 6.63 -8.59 2.77
C ILE A 82 7.72 -7.60 3.21
N VAL A 83 8.68 -7.30 2.33
CA VAL A 83 9.72 -6.29 2.58
C VAL A 83 9.08 -4.94 2.89
N SER A 84 8.06 -4.52 2.13
CA SER A 84 7.34 -3.27 2.41
C SER A 84 6.64 -3.29 3.77
N ALA A 85 6.12 -4.44 4.20
CA ALA A 85 5.33 -4.55 5.42
C ALA A 85 6.18 -4.72 6.69
N VAL A 86 7.29 -5.45 6.59
CA VAL A 86 8.09 -5.90 7.73
C VAL A 86 9.48 -5.24 7.76
N GLY A 87 9.93 -4.67 6.65
CA GLY A 87 11.26 -4.04 6.51
C GLY A 87 12.40 -5.04 6.29
N SER A 88 12.10 -6.34 6.24
CA SER A 88 13.06 -7.42 5.98
C SER A 88 12.42 -8.46 5.07
N GLY A 89 13.13 -8.85 4.00
CA GLY A 89 12.68 -9.85 3.05
C GLY A 89 12.97 -11.28 3.51
N PHE A 90 12.38 -12.25 2.81
CA PHE A 90 12.76 -13.65 2.93
C PHE A 90 13.96 -13.92 2.01
N GLU A 91 15.02 -14.51 2.55
CA GLU A 91 15.98 -15.27 1.75
C GLU A 91 15.38 -16.67 1.58
N LEU A 92 14.86 -16.96 0.38
CA LEU A 92 14.44 -18.31 0.03
C LEU A 92 15.74 -19.07 -0.29
N GLU A 93 16.17 -19.95 0.63
CA GLU A 93 17.21 -20.93 0.33
C GLU A 93 16.65 -21.87 -0.76
N GLU A 94 17.25 -21.83 -1.96
CA GLU A 94 17.00 -22.82 -3.00
C GLU A 94 17.71 -24.13 -2.61
N ASP A 95 16.92 -25.17 -2.29
CA ASP A 95 17.37 -26.57 -2.21
C ASP A 95 17.43 -27.23 -3.61
#